data_AF-A0A2K4XAC7-F1
#
_entry.id   AF-A0A2K4XAC7-F1
#
_cell.length_a   1.000
_cell.length_b   1.000
_cell.length_c   1.000
_cell.angle_alpha   90.00
_cell.angle_beta   90.00
_cell.angle_gamma   90.00
#
_symmetry.space_group_name_H-M   'P 1'
#
loop_
_entity.id
_entity.type
_entity.pdbx_description
1 polymer ?
#
loop_
_entity_poly.entity_id
_entity_poly.type
_entity_poly.pdbx_seq_one_letter_code
_entity_poly.pdbx_strand_id
1 'polypeptide(L)'
;MKDLLLATLLMLAMGCTTSSQNKSPELMSDLASQLKDITTAIDGTLKFSDTKFESTDALLMASINNDLSKLAPFKGYTLIIDVQKNNVVLLLCDKNSALIEDVGCTAQSDIQHWQAKKAQKCDVTVNAQQFCN
;
A
#
# COMPACT_ATOMS: atom_id res chain seq x y z
N MET A 1 41.87 -22.26 -49.90
CA MET A 1 41.93 -21.07 -49.04
C MET A 1 40.57 -20.42 -49.07
N LYS A 2 39.83 -20.59 -47.98
CA LYS A 2 39.42 -19.52 -47.05
C LYS A 2 38.11 -18.88 -47.53
N ASP A 3 37.00 -19.53 -47.19
CA ASP A 3 36.14 -19.16 -46.05
C ASP A 3 35.27 -17.95 -46.38
N LEU A 4 33.96 -18.15 -46.51
CA LEU A 4 32.98 -17.36 -45.76
C LEU A 4 31.59 -18.00 -45.77
N LEU A 5 31.44 -19.04 -44.95
CA LEU A 5 30.19 -19.31 -44.23
C LEU A 5 30.04 -18.23 -43.15
N LEU A 6 28.88 -17.57 -43.07
CA LEU A 6 28.23 -17.14 -41.81
C LEU A 6 26.87 -16.51 -42.17
N ALA A 7 25.81 -17.30 -42.27
CA ALA A 7 24.90 -17.59 -41.16
C ALA A 7 24.22 -16.33 -40.60
N THR A 8 23.03 -16.06 -41.14
CA THR A 8 21.96 -15.29 -40.51
C THR A 8 21.57 -15.94 -39.17
N LEU A 9 21.67 -15.22 -38.05
CA LEU A 9 20.80 -15.51 -36.90
C LEU A 9 20.59 -14.30 -35.99
N LEU A 10 19.37 -13.79 -36.09
CA LEU A 10 18.53 -13.16 -35.07
C LEU A 10 19.15 -13.00 -33.66
N MET A 11 19.32 -11.76 -33.21
CA MET A 11 19.44 -11.40 -31.80
C MET A 11 18.37 -10.35 -31.46
N LEU A 12 17.13 -10.82 -31.39
CA LEU A 12 16.04 -10.13 -30.70
C LEU A 12 15.88 -10.79 -29.34
N ALA A 13 16.61 -10.30 -28.33
CA ALA A 13 16.27 -10.50 -26.94
C ALA A 13 17.15 -9.60 -26.09
N MET A 14 16.59 -8.53 -25.51
CA MET A 14 16.55 -8.29 -24.06
C MET A 14 15.50 -7.19 -23.79
N GLY A 15 14.25 -7.50 -24.12
CA GLY A 15 13.13 -6.82 -23.45
C GLY A 15 13.01 -7.44 -22.06
N CYS A 16 13.77 -6.93 -21.09
CA CYS A 16 13.43 -7.15 -19.68
C CYS A 16 12.10 -6.44 -19.43
N THR A 17 11.00 -7.12 -19.73
CA THR A 17 9.74 -6.80 -19.08
C THR A 17 9.93 -7.26 -17.64
N THR A 18 10.33 -6.33 -16.78
CA THR A 18 10.00 -6.49 -15.37
C THR A 18 8.50 -6.71 -15.36
N SER A 19 8.08 -7.92 -15.02
CA SER A 19 6.69 -8.25 -14.76
C SER A 19 6.21 -7.26 -13.71
N SER A 20 5.63 -6.15 -14.16
CA SER A 20 4.63 -5.44 -13.40
C SER A 20 3.62 -6.53 -13.12
N GLN A 21 3.59 -7.00 -11.88
CA GLN A 21 2.53 -7.90 -11.46
C GLN A 21 1.24 -7.18 -11.80
N ASN A 22 0.53 -7.64 -12.83
CA ASN A 22 -0.78 -7.10 -13.18
C ASN A 22 -1.67 -7.40 -11.97
N LYS A 23 -1.74 -6.43 -11.05
CA LYS A 23 -2.65 -6.46 -9.91
C LYS A 23 -4.05 -6.33 -10.51
N SER A 24 -4.90 -7.32 -10.26
CA SER A 24 -6.28 -7.29 -10.78
C SER A 24 -7.04 -6.12 -10.15
N PRO A 25 -7.76 -5.31 -10.92
CA PRO A 25 -8.58 -4.22 -10.40
C PRO A 25 -9.55 -4.67 -9.30
N GLU A 26 -10.11 -5.89 -9.41
CA GLU A 26 -10.99 -6.45 -8.38
C GLU A 26 -10.27 -6.60 -7.03
N LEU A 27 -9.11 -7.29 -7.02
CA LEU A 27 -8.30 -7.44 -5.81
C LEU A 27 -7.89 -6.09 -5.20
N MET A 28 -7.52 -5.11 -6.03
CA MET A 28 -7.13 -3.79 -5.53
C MET A 28 -8.31 -3.03 -4.94
N SER A 29 -9.49 -3.16 -5.53
CA SER A 29 -10.74 -2.59 -4.99
C SER A 29 -11.10 -3.23 -3.64
N ASP A 30 -10.99 -4.55 -3.53
CA ASP A 30 -11.25 -5.26 -2.27
C ASP A 30 -10.25 -4.83 -1.19
N LEU A 31 -8.96 -4.76 -1.53
CA LEU A 31 -7.93 -4.29 -0.60
C LEU A 31 -8.12 -2.83 -0.19
N ALA A 32 -8.52 -1.94 -1.11
CA ALA A 32 -8.80 -0.54 -0.78
C ALA A 32 -9.95 -0.43 0.23
N SER A 33 -11.05 -1.16 -0.03
CA SER A 33 -12.20 -1.18 0.88
C SER A 33 -11.82 -1.65 2.27
N GLN A 34 -11.07 -2.75 2.38
CA GLN A 34 -10.61 -3.26 3.66
C GLN A 34 -9.61 -2.32 4.33
N LEU A 35 -8.73 -1.69 3.55
CA LEU A 35 -7.71 -0.76 4.07
C LEU A 35 -8.40 0.41 4.74
N LYS A 36 -9.39 1.00 4.08
CA LYS A 36 -10.22 2.09 4.59
C LYS A 36 -10.89 1.77 5.93
N ASP A 37 -11.45 0.57 6.06
CA ASP A 37 -12.07 0.14 7.32
C ASP A 37 -11.04 0.10 8.47
N ILE A 38 -9.83 -0.39 8.19
CA ILE A 38 -8.72 -0.37 9.15
C ILE A 38 -8.26 1.06 9.43
N THR A 39 -8.00 1.89 8.42
CA THR A 39 -7.57 3.29 8.62
C THR A 39 -8.56 4.06 9.48
N THR A 40 -9.87 3.90 9.21
CA THR A 40 -10.95 4.54 9.96
C THR A 40 -10.97 4.06 11.42
N ALA A 41 -10.80 2.75 11.65
CA ALA A 41 -10.73 2.20 13.01
C ALA A 41 -9.52 2.74 13.78
N ILE A 42 -8.35 2.84 13.14
CA ILE A 42 -7.13 3.39 13.74
C ILE A 42 -7.32 4.86 14.08
N ASP A 43 -7.82 5.66 13.13
CA ASP A 43 -8.07 7.09 13.31
C ASP A 43 -9.08 7.35 14.46
N GLY A 44 -10.18 6.59 14.50
CA GLY A 44 -11.15 6.67 15.57
C GLY A 44 -10.57 6.27 16.94
N THR A 45 -9.75 5.22 16.98
CA THR A 45 -9.09 4.79 18.22
C THR A 45 -8.12 5.85 18.72
N LEU A 46 -7.32 6.43 17.81
CA LEU A 46 -6.37 7.50 18.13
C LEU A 46 -7.09 8.71 18.74
N LYS A 47 -8.25 9.10 18.18
CA LYS A 47 -9.00 10.31 18.57
C LYS A 47 -9.81 10.16 19.84
N PHE A 48 -10.39 8.97 20.06
CA PHE A 48 -11.46 8.80 21.06
C PHE A 48 -11.11 7.82 22.18
N SER A 49 -9.95 7.14 22.13
CA SER A 49 -9.50 6.34 23.26
C SER A 49 -8.93 7.22 24.37
N ASP A 50 -9.23 6.87 25.62
CA ASP A 50 -8.57 7.44 26.80
C ASP A 50 -7.13 6.90 26.99
N THR A 51 -6.75 5.88 26.21
CA THR A 51 -5.44 5.22 26.29
C THR A 51 -4.41 5.95 25.42
N LYS A 52 -3.24 6.21 25.98
CA LYS A 52 -2.06 6.60 25.18
C LYS A 52 -1.37 5.34 24.67
N PHE A 53 -1.06 5.32 23.38
CA PHE A 53 -0.39 4.19 22.74
C PHE A 53 1.10 4.49 22.57
N GLU A 54 1.93 3.57 23.04
CA GLU A 54 3.40 3.69 22.98
C GLU A 54 3.98 3.41 21.59
N SER A 55 3.18 2.81 20.69
CA SER A 55 3.57 2.50 19.31
C SER A 55 2.37 2.42 18.37
N THR A 56 2.64 2.48 17.06
CA THR A 56 1.64 2.24 16.02
C THR A 56 1.13 0.80 16.02
N ASP A 57 1.95 -0.18 16.38
CA ASP A 57 1.52 -1.57 16.55
C ASP A 57 0.51 -1.71 17.70
N ALA A 58 0.76 -1.06 18.85
CA ALA A 58 -0.16 -1.07 19.98
C ALA A 58 -1.48 -0.39 19.63
N LEU A 59 -1.41 0.73 18.91
CA LEU A 59 -2.59 1.42 18.37
C LEU A 59 -3.37 0.50 17.43
N LEU A 60 -2.71 -0.12 16.43
CA LEU A 60 -3.35 -1.06 15.50
C LEU A 60 -4.06 -2.19 16.22
N MET A 61 -3.39 -2.85 17.17
CA MET A 61 -3.98 -3.95 17.94
C MET A 61 -5.22 -3.51 18.71
N ALA A 62 -5.18 -2.32 19.34
CA ALA A 62 -6.35 -1.77 20.01
C ALA A 62 -7.49 -1.48 19.02
N SER A 63 -7.19 -0.90 17.86
CA SER A 63 -8.18 -0.56 16.83
C SER A 63 -8.89 -1.76 16.23
N ILE A 64 -8.22 -2.91 16.18
CA ILE A 64 -8.81 -4.16 15.73
C ILE A 64 -9.39 -5.01 16.88
N ASN A 65 -9.42 -4.50 18.12
CA ASN A 65 -9.82 -5.26 19.32
C ASN A 65 -8.99 -6.54 19.54
N ASN A 66 -7.70 -6.52 19.19
CA ASN A 66 -6.79 -7.67 19.18
C ASN A 66 -7.26 -8.83 18.26
N ASP A 67 -8.22 -8.59 17.37
CA ASP A 67 -8.70 -9.57 16.40
C ASP A 67 -7.86 -9.53 15.12
N LEU A 68 -6.81 -10.36 15.10
CA LEU A 68 -5.90 -10.48 13.96
C LEU A 68 -6.59 -10.98 12.68
N SER A 69 -7.80 -11.56 12.76
CA SER A 69 -8.53 -11.98 11.55
C SER A 69 -8.88 -10.79 10.65
N LYS A 70 -9.02 -9.60 11.23
CA LYS A 70 -9.23 -8.34 10.49
C LYS A 70 -8.05 -7.95 9.60
N LEU A 71 -6.85 -8.49 9.87
CA LEU A 71 -5.65 -8.26 9.06
C LEU A 71 -5.42 -9.34 8.00
N ALA A 72 -6.25 -10.40 7.98
CA ALA A 72 -6.11 -11.50 7.02
C ALA A 72 -6.09 -11.05 5.53
N PRO A 73 -6.89 -10.05 5.09
CA PRO A 73 -6.83 -9.55 3.71
C PRO A 73 -5.44 -9.04 3.30
N PHE A 74 -4.65 -8.53 4.25
CA PHE A 74 -3.34 -7.94 3.97
C PHE A 74 -2.18 -8.94 4.13
N LYS A 75 -2.48 -10.24 4.27
CA LYS A 75 -1.45 -11.26 4.38
C LYS A 75 -0.53 -11.25 3.15
N GLY A 76 0.77 -11.07 3.38
CA GLY A 76 1.78 -10.97 2.33
C GLY A 76 2.04 -9.55 1.83
N TYR A 77 1.35 -8.56 2.39
CA TYR A 77 1.61 -7.14 2.20
C TYR A 77 2.22 -6.52 3.46
N THR A 78 2.75 -5.31 3.31
CA THR A 78 3.22 -4.49 4.43
C THR A 78 2.21 -3.36 4.65
N LEU A 79 1.82 -3.15 5.90
CA LEU A 79 1.06 -1.97 6.33
C LEU A 79 2.01 -1.01 7.03
N ILE A 80 2.00 0.26 6.61
CA ILE A 80 2.72 1.35 7.26
C ILE A 80 1.67 2.31 7.82
N ILE A 81 1.66 2.46 9.14
CA ILE A 81 0.81 3.42 9.86
C ILE A 81 1.66 4.65 10.13
N ASP A 82 1.22 5.81 9.63
CA ASP A 82 1.84 7.10 9.92
C ASP A 82 0.86 8.00 10.66
N VAL A 83 1.21 8.34 11.90
CA VAL A 83 0.39 9.21 12.75
C VAL A 83 0.81 10.65 12.54
N GLN A 84 -0.08 11.45 11.96
CA GLN A 84 0.15 12.85 11.65
C GLN A 84 -0.74 13.75 12.51
N LYS A 85 -0.19 14.20 13.64
CA LYS A 85 -0.90 14.91 14.72
C LYS A 85 -2.00 14.04 15.32
N ASN A 86 -3.25 14.28 14.94
CA ASN A 86 -4.43 13.57 15.43
C ASN A 86 -5.16 12.84 14.31
N ASN A 87 -4.50 12.61 13.17
CA ASN A 87 -5.04 11.83 12.06
C ASN A 87 -4.06 10.73 11.67
N VAL A 88 -4.56 9.72 10.97
CA VAL A 88 -3.77 8.57 10.52
C VAL A 88 -3.75 8.50 9.01
N VAL A 89 -2.57 8.21 8.47
CA VAL A 89 -2.39 7.71 7.10
C VAL A 89 -1.98 6.25 7.17
N LEU A 90 -2.63 5.40 6.37
CA LEU A 90 -2.29 3.99 6.24
C LEU A 90 -1.85 3.70 4.81
N LEU A 91 -0.64 3.19 4.66
CA LEU A 91 -0.07 2.81 3.37
C LEU A 91 0.06 1.29 3.28
N LEU A 92 -0.53 0.71 2.24
CA LEU A 92 -0.38 -0.68 1.84
C LEU A 92 0.72 -0.81 0.79
N CYS A 93 1.67 -1.72 1.02
CA CYS A 93 2.76 -2.02 0.08
C CYS A 93 2.85 -3.49 -0.28
N ASP A 94 3.29 -3.75 -1.51
CA ASP A 94 3.85 -5.04 -1.92
C ASP A 94 5.37 -4.91 -2.02
N LYS A 95 6.08 -5.51 -1.06
CA LYS A 95 7.52 -5.35 -0.87
C LYS A 95 7.88 -3.86 -0.73
N ASN A 96 8.62 -3.31 -1.69
CA ASN A 96 9.10 -1.93 -1.69
C ASN A 96 8.24 -1.01 -2.57
N SER A 97 7.08 -1.48 -3.04
CA SER A 97 6.19 -0.73 -3.91
C SER A 97 4.89 -0.37 -3.19
N ALA A 98 4.58 0.92 -3.13
CA ALA A 98 3.31 1.42 -2.63
C ALA A 98 2.16 1.00 -3.56
N LEU A 99 1.06 0.56 -2.97
CA LEU A 99 -0.15 0.14 -3.68
C LEU A 99 -1.32 1.08 -3.45
N ILE A 100 -1.67 1.31 -2.18
CA ILE A 100 -2.85 2.07 -1.78
C ILE A 100 -2.48 2.86 -0.53
N GLU A 101 -2.75 4.16 -0.53
CA GLU A 101 -2.57 5.03 0.63
C GLU A 101 -3.94 5.64 0.97
N ASP A 102 -4.31 5.63 2.26
CA ASP A 102 -5.60 6.13 2.73
C ASP A 102 -5.45 6.96 4.03
N VAL A 103 -6.36 7.91 4.25
CA VAL A 103 -6.38 8.84 5.38
C VAL A 103 -7.68 8.67 6.18
N GLY A 104 -7.57 8.31 7.46
CA GLY A 104 -8.71 7.79 8.22
C GLY A 104 -9.83 8.77 8.55
N CYS A 105 -9.64 10.07 8.27
CA CYS A 105 -10.64 11.11 8.54
C CYS A 105 -11.64 11.33 7.40
N THR A 106 -11.35 10.86 6.17
CA THR A 106 -12.26 11.06 5.02
C THR A 106 -12.51 9.76 4.28
N ALA A 107 -13.69 9.67 3.65
CA ALA A 107 -14.03 8.52 2.82
C ALA A 107 -13.34 8.51 1.44
N GLN A 108 -12.61 9.57 1.06
CA GLN A 108 -12.19 9.87 -0.32
C GLN A 108 -10.66 9.78 -0.53
N SER A 109 -9.89 9.42 0.49
CA SER A 109 -8.43 9.49 0.44
C SER A 109 -7.72 8.27 -0.14
N ASP A 110 -8.43 7.39 -0.84
CA ASP A 110 -7.89 6.17 -1.45
C ASP A 110 -6.99 6.47 -2.67
N ILE A 111 -5.72 6.83 -2.42
CA ILE A 111 -4.73 7.05 -3.48
C ILE A 111 -4.27 5.71 -4.04
N GLN A 112 -4.63 5.45 -5.29
CA GLN A 112 -4.36 4.19 -6.00
C GLN A 112 -2.98 4.20 -6.68
N HIS A 113 -1.89 4.08 -5.90
CA HIS A 113 -0.52 4.03 -6.42
C HIS A 113 -0.26 2.89 -7.42
N TRP A 114 -0.99 1.77 -7.30
CA TRP A 114 -0.84 0.62 -8.20
C TRP A 114 -1.21 0.93 -9.67
N GLN A 115 -1.98 1.99 -9.93
CA GLN A 115 -2.34 2.43 -11.29
C GLN A 115 -1.26 3.32 -11.92
N ALA A 116 -0.24 3.73 -11.16
CA ALA A 116 0.82 4.59 -11.67
C ALA A 116 1.66 3.90 -12.75
N LYS A 117 2.07 4.66 -13.77
CA LYS A 117 2.94 4.15 -14.86
C LYS A 117 4.28 3.60 -14.36
N LYS A 118 4.72 4.02 -13.18
CA LYS A 118 5.92 3.55 -12.49
C LYS A 118 5.56 3.21 -11.05
N ALA A 119 6.09 2.09 -10.55
CA ALA A 119 5.96 1.74 -9.15
C ALA A 119 6.46 2.88 -8.26
N GLN A 120 5.62 3.28 -7.31
CA GLN A 120 5.98 4.26 -6.29
C GLN A 120 6.72 3.56 -5.16
N LYS A 121 7.65 4.26 -4.51
CA LYS A 121 8.33 3.71 -3.32
C LYS A 121 7.31 3.48 -2.21
N CYS A 122 7.56 2.48 -1.38
CA CYS A 122 6.79 2.23 -0.17
C CYS A 122 7.13 3.25 0.93
N ASP A 123 6.81 4.52 0.66
CA ASP A 123 7.00 5.66 1.54
C ASP A 123 5.68 6.45 1.56
N VAL A 124 5.28 6.94 2.75
CA VAL A 124 4.07 7.76 2.89
C VAL A 124 4.23 9.08 2.14
N THR A 125 3.23 9.45 1.33
CA THR A 125 3.29 10.66 0.49
C THR A 125 2.26 11.71 0.86
N VAL A 126 1.16 11.29 1.51
CA VAL A 126 0.06 12.15 1.88
C VAL A 126 0.35 12.93 3.16
N ASN A 127 -0.03 14.21 3.14
CA ASN A 127 -0.22 15.00 4.36
C ASN A 127 -1.70 14.97 4.75
N ALA A 128 -2.02 14.32 5.88
CA ALA A 128 -3.39 14.18 6.38
C ALA A 128 -4.09 15.53 6.61
N GLN A 129 -3.38 16.61 6.93
CA GLN A 129 -3.97 17.94 7.12
C GLN A 129 -4.50 18.58 5.83
N GLN A 130 -4.18 18.02 4.66
CA GLN A 130 -4.78 18.44 3.39
C GLN A 130 -6.17 17.81 3.15
N PHE A 131 -6.49 16.74 3.89
CA PHE A 131 -7.72 15.96 3.75
C PHE A 131 -8.63 16.13 4.97
N CYS A 132 -8.04 16.23 6.16
CA CYS A 132 -8.73 16.33 7.45
C CYS A 132 -8.84 17.79 7.90
N ASN A 133 -10.05 18.20 8.30
CA ASN A 133 -10.34 19.50 8.91
C ASN A 133 -10.51 19.39 10.43
#